data_AF-A0A9X2FFM9-F1
#
_entry.id   AF-A0A9X2FFM9-F1
#
_cell.length_a   1.000
_cell.length_b   1.000
_cell.length_c   1.000
_cell.angle_alpha   90.00
_cell.angle_beta   90.00
_cell.angle_gamma   90.00
#
_symmetry.space_group_name_H-M   'P 1'
#
loop_
_entity.id
_entity.type
_entity.pdbx_description
1 polymer ?
#
loop_
_entity_poly.entity_id
_entity_poly.type
_entity_poly.pdbx_seq_one_letter_code
_entity_poly.pdbx_strand_id
1 'polypeptide(L)'
;MMFNNWLLIAVFSEEPTMNEVLQFILVGLLVVLAALASLALMSTAVAWILKTIRESKTQPKPAPIPDEGLPEETLAVIVAAVAAVVTQPHRIVHIRGLTPEDMAWALQGRSQIHASHALKPQDHR
;
A
#
# COMPACT_ATOMS: atom_id res chain seq x y z
N MET A 1 49.25 30.69 16.86
CA MET A 1 48.40 29.47 16.88
C MET A 1 48.53 28.71 15.54
N MET A 2 49.73 28.21 15.20
CA MET A 2 49.99 27.50 13.92
C MET A 2 50.80 26.20 14.10
N PHE A 3 51.26 25.90 15.32
CA PHE A 3 52.18 24.78 15.59
C PHE A 3 51.51 23.42 15.80
N ASN A 4 50.18 23.37 15.94
CA ASN A 4 49.48 22.12 16.29
C ASN A 4 49.10 21.26 15.08
N ASN A 5 49.23 21.78 13.84
CA ASN A 5 48.92 21.03 12.62
C ASN A 5 50.11 20.20 12.11
N TRP A 6 51.34 20.56 12.47
CA TRP A 6 52.56 19.88 12.01
C TRP A 6 52.73 18.49 12.65
N LEU A 7 52.35 18.35 13.92
CA LEU A 7 52.39 17.05 14.62
C LEU A 7 51.39 16.04 14.05
N LEU A 8 50.25 16.49 13.53
CA LEU A 8 49.30 15.61 12.84
C LEU A 8 49.92 15.05 11.56
N ILE A 9 50.59 15.88 10.76
CA ILE A 9 51.20 15.43 9.48
C ILE A 9 52.32 14.42 9.73
N ALA A 10 53.13 14.59 10.79
CA ALA A 10 54.21 13.66 11.14
C ALA A 10 53.71 12.29 11.62
N VAL A 11 52.53 12.22 12.22
CA VAL A 11 51.90 10.96 12.69
C VAL A 11 51.28 10.16 11.54
N PHE A 12 50.93 10.80 10.42
CA PHE A 12 50.35 10.15 9.24
C PHE A 12 51.37 9.86 8.13
N SER A 13 52.67 10.01 8.39
CA SER A 13 53.73 9.86 7.37
C SER A 13 54.09 8.40 7.05
N GLU A 14 53.48 7.43 7.75
CA GLU A 14 53.58 6.01 7.43
C GLU A 14 52.55 5.72 6.32
N GLU A 15 53.02 5.52 5.08
CA GLU A 15 52.10 5.20 4.00
C GLU A 15 51.42 3.85 4.30
N PRO A 16 50.08 3.80 4.37
CA PRO A 16 49.38 2.58 4.70
C PRO A 16 49.67 1.54 3.62
N THR A 17 50.05 0.34 4.06
CA THR A 17 50.31 -0.75 3.12
C THR A 17 49.02 -1.09 2.35
N MET A 18 49.12 -1.54 1.10
CA MET A 18 47.95 -1.93 0.30
C MET A 18 47.04 -2.94 1.02
N ASN A 19 47.63 -3.78 1.88
CA ASN A 19 46.88 -4.71 2.73
C ASN A 19 46.06 -3.98 3.82
N GLU A 20 46.60 -2.96 4.48
CA GLU A 20 45.86 -2.19 5.48
C GLU A 20 44.69 -1.42 4.85
N VAL A 21 44.92 -0.77 3.70
CA VAL A 21 43.84 -0.08 2.95
C VAL A 21 42.73 -1.07 2.57
N LEU A 22 43.10 -2.25 2.09
CA LEU A 22 42.14 -3.31 1.76
C LEU A 22 41.36 -3.79 2.99
N GLN A 23 42.03 -3.96 4.13
CA GLN A 23 41.39 -4.33 5.39
C GLN A 23 40.42 -3.25 5.86
N PHE A 24 40.78 -1.98 5.80
CA PHE A 24 39.88 -0.87 6.15
C PHE A 24 38.63 -0.86 5.26
N ILE A 25 38.78 -1.08 3.95
CA ILE A 25 37.64 -1.15 3.02
C ILE A 25 36.76 -2.36 3.34
N LEU A 26 37.35 -3.53 3.56
CA LEU A 26 36.60 -4.76 3.87
C LEU A 26 35.84 -4.65 5.19
N VAL A 27 36.49 -4.13 6.24
CA VAL A 27 35.87 -3.93 7.55
C VAL A 27 34.75 -2.89 7.44
N GLY A 28 35.00 -1.76 6.78
CA GLY A 28 33.99 -0.73 6.55
C GLY A 28 32.78 -1.27 5.79
N LEU A 29 33.01 -2.04 4.72
CA LEU A 29 31.94 -2.69 3.96
C LEU A 29 31.15 -3.67 4.82
N LEU A 30 31.82 -4.51 5.61
CA LEU A 30 31.18 -5.48 6.49
C LEU A 30 30.30 -4.79 7.54
N VAL A 31 30.78 -3.69 8.12
CA VAL A 31 30.02 -2.90 9.10
C VAL A 31 28.77 -2.30 8.46
N VAL A 32 28.88 -1.74 7.26
CA VAL A 32 27.72 -1.19 6.52
C VAL A 32 26.70 -2.29 6.19
N LEU A 33 27.17 -3.44 5.69
CA LEU A 33 26.30 -4.57 5.39
C LEU A 33 25.59 -5.10 6.63
N ALA A 34 26.30 -5.21 7.76
CA ALA A 34 25.73 -5.63 9.04
C ALA A 34 24.66 -4.63 9.54
N ALA A 35 24.91 -3.33 9.42
CA ALA A 35 23.96 -2.29 9.78
C ALA A 35 22.69 -2.36 8.90
N LEU A 36 22.85 -2.46 7.58
CA LEU A 36 21.73 -2.57 6.64
C LEU A 36 20.94 -3.87 6.86
N ALA A 37 21.62 -5.00 7.09
CA ALA A 37 20.99 -6.27 7.40
C ALA A 37 20.18 -6.21 8.70
N SER A 38 20.71 -5.58 9.75
CA SER A 38 20.00 -5.38 11.01
C SER A 38 18.74 -4.53 10.84
N LEU A 39 18.83 -3.41 10.12
CA LEU A 39 17.68 -2.56 9.82
C LEU A 39 16.64 -3.29 8.96
N ALA A 40 17.07 -4.07 7.97
CA ALA A 40 16.19 -4.86 7.12
C ALA A 40 15.49 -6.00 7.89
N LEU A 41 16.19 -6.63 8.84
CA LEU A 41 15.62 -7.68 9.67
C LEU A 41 14.58 -7.11 10.65
N MET A 42 14.87 -5.94 11.24
CA MET A 42 13.92 -5.23 12.09
C MET A 42 12.65 -4.85 11.32
N SER A 43 12.77 -4.34 10.09
CA SER A 43 11.62 -3.93 9.28
C SER A 43 10.77 -5.12 8.82
N THR A 44 11.38 -6.26 8.49
CA THR A 44 10.64 -7.48 8.12
C THR A 44 9.92 -8.12 9.31
N ALA A 45 10.50 -8.08 10.52
CA ALA A 45 9.84 -8.55 11.74
C ALA A 45 8.54 -7.78 12.02
N VAL A 46 8.59 -6.45 11.89
CA VAL A 46 7.40 -5.59 12.05
C VAL A 46 6.34 -5.92 10.99
N ALA A 47 6.74 -6.07 9.72
CA ALA A 47 5.82 -6.43 8.64
C ALA A 47 5.14 -7.79 8.89
N TRP A 48 5.87 -8.77 9.43
CA TRP A 48 5.33 -10.06 9.82
C TRP A 48 4.28 -9.96 10.91
N ILE A 49 4.57 -9.21 11.98
CA ILE A 49 3.64 -9.03 13.11
C ILE A 49 2.34 -8.35 12.65
N LEU A 50 2.43 -7.30 11.81
CA LEU A 50 1.24 -6.64 11.27
C LEU A 50 0.41 -7.57 10.36
N LYS A 51 1.07 -8.43 9.58
CA LYS A 51 0.39 -9.41 8.74
C LYS A 51 -0.38 -10.43 9.58
N THR A 52 0.24 -10.97 10.64
CA THR A 52 -0.41 -11.94 11.54
C THR A 52 -1.65 -11.35 12.22
N ILE A 53 -1.62 -10.07 12.62
CA ILE A 53 -2.78 -9.41 13.22
C ILE A 53 -3.90 -9.16 12.19
N ARG A 54 -3.54 -8.84 10.94
CA ARG A 54 -4.50 -8.65 9.84
C ARG A 54 -5.23 -9.95 9.48
N GLU A 55 -4.54 -11.08 9.43
CA GLU A 55 -5.15 -12.38 9.10
C GLU A 55 -6.10 -12.88 10.20
N SER A 56 -5.87 -12.49 11.45
CA SER A 56 -6.77 -12.80 12.57
C SER A 56 -8.08 -12.00 12.54
N LYS A 57 -8.10 -10.82 11.90
CA LYS A 57 -9.29 -9.99 11.77
C LYS A 57 -9.94 -10.21 10.40
N THR A 58 -10.88 -11.16 10.39
CA THR A 58 -12.03 -11.23 9.47
C THR A 58 -11.82 -12.01 8.17
N GLN A 59 -12.24 -13.28 8.18
CA GLN A 59 -13.13 -13.75 7.11
C GLN A 59 -14.55 -13.29 7.48
N PRO A 60 -15.24 -12.50 6.65
CA PRO A 60 -16.68 -12.34 6.79
C PRO A 60 -17.28 -13.71 6.45
N LYS A 61 -17.92 -14.34 7.44
CA LYS A 61 -18.80 -15.48 7.19
C LYS A 61 -19.78 -15.03 6.10
N PRO A 62 -19.95 -15.77 4.99
CA PRO A 62 -20.94 -15.41 3.97
C PRO A 62 -22.28 -15.23 4.67
N ALA A 63 -22.86 -14.02 4.57
CA ALA A 63 -24.20 -13.79 5.06
C ALA A 63 -25.11 -14.79 4.33
N PRO A 64 -26.05 -15.46 5.03
CA PRO A 64 -27.03 -16.29 4.38
C PRO A 64 -27.73 -15.46 3.31
N ILE A 65 -27.69 -15.95 2.07
CA ILE A 65 -28.50 -15.39 0.99
C ILE A 65 -29.94 -15.71 1.39
N PRO A 66 -30.82 -14.71 1.65
CA PRO A 66 -32.21 -15.00 1.91
C PRO A 66 -32.82 -15.62 0.65
N ASP A 67 -33.33 -16.84 0.76
CA ASP A 67 -34.00 -17.57 -0.35
C ASP A 67 -35.36 -16.94 -0.73
N GLU A 68 -35.85 -16.01 0.09
CA GLU A 68 -37.07 -15.25 -0.13
C GLU A 68 -36.68 -13.82 -0.53
N GLY A 69 -37.06 -13.43 -1.75
CA GLY A 69 -36.91 -12.05 -2.21
C GLY A 69 -37.52 -11.08 -1.19
N LEU A 70 -36.88 -9.92 -1.00
CA LEU A 70 -37.33 -8.90 -0.05
C LEU A 70 -38.82 -8.60 -0.29
N PRO A 71 -39.67 -8.61 0.76
CA PRO A 71 -41.05 -8.17 0.66
C PRO A 71 -41.14 -6.79 0.00
N GLU A 72 -42.14 -6.57 -0.85
CA GLU A 72 -42.29 -5.35 -1.64
C GLU A 72 -42.34 -4.09 -0.77
N GLU A 73 -42.96 -4.20 0.41
CA GLU A 73 -42.99 -3.15 1.42
C GLU A 73 -41.58 -2.77 1.89
N THR A 74 -40.74 -3.76 2.18
CA THR A 74 -39.35 -3.55 2.59
C THR A 74 -38.53 -2.93 1.47
N LEU A 75 -38.75 -3.37 0.23
CA LEU A 75 -38.08 -2.79 -0.94
C LEU A 75 -38.47 -1.32 -1.10
N ALA A 76 -39.76 -0.98 -0.99
CA ALA A 76 -40.24 0.39 -1.08
C ALA A 76 -39.63 1.28 0.01
N VAL A 77 -39.51 0.79 1.24
CA VAL A 77 -38.86 1.52 2.35
C VAL A 77 -37.37 1.73 2.08
N ILE A 78 -36.66 0.71 1.59
CA ILE A 78 -35.24 0.83 1.23
C ILE A 78 -35.06 1.86 0.12
N VAL A 79 -35.87 1.80 -0.94
CA VAL A 79 -35.80 2.73 -2.08
C VAL A 79 -36.09 4.16 -1.63
N ALA A 80 -37.10 4.36 -0.78
CA ALA A 80 -37.41 5.67 -0.22
C ALA A 80 -36.26 6.23 0.65
N ALA A 81 -35.65 5.39 1.50
CA ALA A 81 -34.51 5.78 2.30
C ALA A 81 -33.29 6.14 1.44
N VAL A 82 -33.00 5.35 0.41
CA VAL A 82 -31.90 5.63 -0.54
C VAL A 82 -32.16 6.93 -1.30
N ALA A 83 -33.38 7.17 -1.78
CA ALA A 83 -33.74 8.41 -2.48
C ALA A 83 -33.55 9.66 -1.58
N ALA A 84 -33.89 9.55 -0.29
CA ALA A 84 -33.70 10.62 0.68
C ALA A 84 -32.22 10.91 0.97
N VAL A 85 -31.34 9.91 0.84
CA VAL A 85 -29.89 10.06 1.07
C VAL A 85 -29.19 10.56 -0.19
N VAL A 86 -29.42 9.94 -1.35
CA VAL A 86 -28.71 10.24 -2.61
C VAL A 86 -28.90 11.68 -3.10
N THR A 87 -30.01 12.32 -2.73
CA THR A 87 -30.30 13.72 -3.08
C THR A 87 -29.48 14.74 -2.27
N GLN A 88 -28.76 14.31 -1.23
CA GLN A 88 -27.97 15.20 -0.37
C GLN A 88 -26.55 15.41 -0.93
N PRO A 89 -25.92 16.57 -0.68
CA PRO A 89 -24.52 16.77 -1.02
C PRO A 89 -23.64 15.79 -0.23
N HIS A 90 -22.84 14.99 -0.93
CA HIS A 90 -21.94 14.01 -0.31
C HIS A 90 -20.49 14.50 -0.33
N ARG A 91 -19.79 14.30 0.79
CA ARG A 91 -18.34 14.55 0.90
C ARG A 91 -17.60 13.22 0.96
N ILE A 92 -16.65 13.02 0.05
CA ILE A 92 -15.77 11.86 0.07
C ILE A 92 -14.74 12.06 1.19
N VAL A 93 -14.83 11.23 2.24
CA VAL A 93 -13.92 11.28 3.39
C VAL A 93 -12.71 10.37 3.18
N HIS A 94 -12.86 9.26 2.46
CA HIS A 94 -11.81 8.27 2.27
C HIS A 94 -12.01 7.48 0.98
N ILE A 95 -10.90 7.20 0.27
CA ILE A 95 -10.87 6.32 -0.90
C ILE A 95 -9.92 5.18 -0.55
N ARG A 96 -10.42 3.93 -0.63
CA ARG A 96 -9.61 2.73 -0.43
C ARG A 96 -9.36 2.02 -1.76
N GLY A 97 -8.28 1.25 -1.85
CA GLY A 97 -8.09 0.30 -2.95
C GLY A 97 -9.18 -0.78 -2.92
N LEU A 98 -9.59 -1.25 -4.09
CA LEU A 98 -10.62 -2.28 -4.23
C LEU A 98 -10.10 -3.61 -3.70
N THR A 99 -10.89 -4.26 -2.84
CA THR A 99 -10.67 -5.66 -2.48
C THR A 99 -11.15 -6.58 -3.61
N PRO A 100 -10.76 -7.87 -3.64
CA PRO A 100 -11.29 -8.82 -4.62
C PRO A 100 -12.82 -8.94 -4.60
N GLU A 101 -13.45 -8.76 -3.42
CA GLU A 101 -14.91 -8.78 -3.25
C GLU A 101 -15.58 -7.52 -3.85
N ASP A 102 -14.96 -6.34 -3.67
CA ASP A 102 -15.46 -5.08 -4.22
C ASP A 102 -15.30 -5.00 -5.75
N MET A 103 -14.38 -5.79 -6.32
CA MET A 103 -14.02 -5.76 -7.73
C MET A 103 -15.21 -6.09 -8.64
N ALA A 104 -16.03 -7.07 -8.28
CA ALA A 104 -17.20 -7.47 -9.07
C ALA A 104 -18.22 -6.32 -9.19
N TRP A 105 -18.48 -5.63 -8.07
CA TRP A 105 -19.37 -4.46 -8.04
C TRP A 105 -18.81 -3.28 -8.84
N ALA A 106 -17.51 -3.01 -8.72
CA ALA A 106 -16.88 -1.93 -9.46
C ALA A 106 -16.84 -2.19 -10.98
N LEU A 107 -16.58 -3.44 -11.39
CA LEU A 107 -16.61 -3.85 -12.79
C LEU A 107 -18.01 -3.72 -13.38
N GLN A 108 -19.06 -4.07 -12.62
CA GLN A 108 -20.45 -3.90 -13.02
C GLN A 108 -20.82 -2.43 -13.17
N GLY A 109 -20.44 -1.57 -12.21
CA GLY A 109 -20.69 -0.13 -12.32
C GLY A 109 -19.99 0.46 -13.55
N ARG A 110 -18.75 0.03 -13.81
CA ARG A 110 -17.99 0.46 -15.00
C ARG A 110 -18.66 0.00 -16.30
N SER A 111 -19.15 -1.23 -16.38
CA SER A 111 -19.82 -1.73 -17.58
C SER A 111 -21.10 -0.94 -17.87
N GLN A 112 -21.89 -0.60 -16.85
CA GLN A 112 -23.11 0.20 -17.00
C GLN A 112 -22.83 1.63 -17.49
N ILE A 113 -21.79 2.28 -16.98
CA ILE A 113 -21.39 3.63 -17.41
C ILE A 113 -20.93 3.62 -18.88
N HIS A 114 -20.21 2.58 -19.31
CA HIS A 114 -19.80 2.46 -20.71
C HIS A 114 -20.98 2.11 -21.63
N ALA A 115 -21.93 1.30 -21.15
CA ALA A 115 -23.11 0.90 -21.90
C ALA A 115 -24.17 2.01 -22.05
N SER A 116 -24.16 3.03 -21.18
CA SER A 116 -25.15 4.12 -21.23
C SER A 116 -24.98 5.06 -22.43
N HIS A 117 -23.90 4.93 -23.19
CA HIS A 117 -23.64 5.73 -24.39
C HIS A 117 -24.09 4.95 -25.63
N ALA A 118 -25.22 5.35 -26.23
CA ALA A 118 -25.65 4.77 -27.49
C ALA A 118 -24.68 5.21 -28.61
N LEU A 119 -23.98 4.25 -29.22
CA LEU A 119 -23.24 4.50 -30.45
C LEU A 119 -24.25 4.78 -31.56
N LYS A 120 -24.28 6.01 -32.07
CA LYS A 120 -25.09 6.35 -33.24
C LYS A 120 -24.58 5.50 -34.41
N PRO A 121 -25.41 4.65 -35.04
CA PRO A 121 -25.00 3.91 -36.23
C PRO A 121 -24.51 4.91 -37.27
N GLN A 122 -23.27 4.79 -37.72
CA GLN A 122 -22.82 5.53 -38.89
C GLN A 122 -23.52 4.88 -40.09
N ASP A 123 -24.52 5.58 -40.65
CA ASP A 123 -25.14 5.21 -41.91
C ASP A 123 -24.12 5.46 -43.02
N HIS A 124 -23.42 4.41 -43.43
CA HIS A 124 -22.55 4.43 -44.59
C HIS A 124 -23.41 4.18 -45.83
N ARG A 125 -24.02 5.24 -46.36
CA ARG A 125 -24.57 5.28 -47.72
C ARG A 125 -23.66 6.06 -48.65
#